data_AF-A0A2E1I6T6-F1
#
_entry.id   AF-A0A2E1I6T6-F1
#
_cell.length_a   1.000
_cell.length_b   1.000
_cell.length_c   1.000
_cell.angle_alpha   90.00
_cell.angle_beta   90.00
_cell.angle_gamma   90.00
#
_symmetry.space_group_name_H-M   'P 1'
#
loop_
_entity.id
_entity.type
_entity.pdbx_description
1 polymer ?
#
loop_
_entity_poly.entity_id
_entity_poly.type
_entity_poly.pdbx_seq_one_letter_code
_entity_poly.pdbx_strand_id
1 'polypeptide(L)'
;MNRGILVIFAATLILSIPVVNAELSDYPHDEDGWLTRLAGPERLALGDEFGCHGMPDVSILEDPNSVQACISYVNNLIPASRWGNNTLTFGLPIDSSQHSNSAELRNSLLGSGIEAVDNTQFSENFSEFSSFEVNAGSLEKSIASIESIQSAAQENGIVIMSWIAEMEDLNVRRDRDVVAWIDEQPFWFTTPGEIISSQTVVVVDSFNNTSSTVEVRQPSAESGLWETPGNSLIVTKGIDGNSLPVISVKYANGTGLPELNSTDNHLREGWRFDNGSLHLSLLPNTIALIDYNSGESIDSVQVMEDTFNGMVPFIVYGLHVVDLFEWSSGFKDSSIRFTWLVEPRPVTQMDWILPVIAGIVGIVTIIQMRRLIRSDNPSIQLYRNMFESE
;
A
#
# COMPACT_ATOMS: atom_id res chain seq x y z
N MET A 1 11.93 -59.05 24.63
CA MET A 1 11.83 -57.63 24.21
C MET A 1 10.35 -57.33 24.01
N ASN A 2 9.78 -56.40 24.78
CA ASN A 2 8.35 -56.31 25.01
C ASN A 2 7.64 -55.73 23.77
N ARG A 3 6.69 -56.47 23.15
CA ARG A 3 6.00 -56.05 21.91
C ARG A 3 5.34 -54.67 22.02
N GLY A 4 4.97 -54.24 23.23
CA GLY A 4 4.44 -52.90 23.49
C GLY A 4 5.47 -51.76 23.32
N ILE A 5 6.76 -52.01 23.57
CA ILE A 5 7.82 -50.98 23.40
C ILE A 5 8.09 -50.76 21.91
N LEU A 6 8.05 -51.82 21.09
CA LEU A 6 8.27 -51.72 19.65
C LEU A 6 7.14 -50.96 18.94
N VAL A 7 5.90 -51.15 19.39
CA VAL A 7 4.72 -50.45 18.85
C VAL A 7 4.72 -48.97 19.24
N ILE A 8 5.13 -48.64 20.47
CA ILE A 8 5.28 -47.24 20.90
C ILE A 8 6.41 -46.56 20.12
N PHE A 9 7.56 -47.22 19.95
CA PHE A 9 8.67 -46.67 19.15
C PHE A 9 8.29 -46.45 17.69
N ALA A 10 7.56 -47.40 17.08
CA ALA A 10 7.09 -47.28 15.71
C ALA A 10 6.05 -46.16 15.55
N ALA A 11 5.12 -46.01 16.51
CA ALA A 11 4.13 -44.94 16.50
C ALA A 11 4.78 -43.55 16.70
N THR A 12 5.76 -43.43 17.60
CA THR A 12 6.52 -42.17 17.77
C THR A 12 7.36 -41.83 16.54
N LEU A 13 7.91 -42.85 15.85
CA LEU A 13 8.72 -42.63 14.64
C LEU A 13 7.87 -42.16 13.45
N ILE A 14 6.62 -42.63 13.34
CA ILE A 14 5.66 -42.20 12.31
C ILE A 14 5.11 -40.79 12.61
N LEU A 15 4.93 -40.43 13.89
CA LEU A 15 4.54 -39.09 14.33
C LEU A 15 5.68 -38.06 14.27
N SER A 16 6.94 -38.50 14.15
CA SER A 16 8.11 -37.64 14.01
C SER A 16 8.56 -37.43 12.56
N ILE A 17 7.80 -37.88 11.56
CA ILE A 17 8.05 -37.51 10.17
C ILE A 17 7.32 -36.18 9.94
N PRO A 18 8.03 -35.04 9.88
CA PRO A 18 7.40 -33.81 9.45
C PRO A 18 7.02 -34.01 7.99
N VAL A 19 5.73 -34.22 7.72
CA VAL A 19 5.18 -34.05 6.37
C VAL A 19 5.04 -32.55 6.16
N VAL A 20 6.18 -31.89 5.94
CA VAL A 20 6.23 -30.50 5.49
C VAL A 20 6.61 -30.59 4.01
N ASN A 21 5.61 -30.62 3.14
CA ASN A 21 5.79 -30.15 1.78
C ASN A 21 5.85 -28.62 1.87
N ALA A 22 6.96 -28.09 2.38
CA ALA A 22 7.31 -26.72 2.04
C ALA A 22 7.78 -26.80 0.59
N GLU A 23 7.04 -26.17 -0.31
CA GLU A 23 7.71 -25.71 -1.52
C GLU A 23 8.90 -24.88 -1.04
N LEU A 24 10.10 -25.28 -1.44
CA LEU A 24 11.32 -24.60 -1.07
C LEU A 24 11.32 -23.29 -1.85
N SER A 25 10.65 -22.26 -1.31
CA SER A 25 10.82 -20.89 -1.80
C SER A 25 12.27 -20.49 -1.58
N ASP A 26 12.90 -19.90 -2.59
CA ASP A 26 14.23 -19.30 -2.46
C ASP A 26 14.25 -18.21 -1.38
N TYR A 27 13.08 -17.67 -1.04
CA TYR A 27 12.83 -16.66 -0.02
C TYR A 27 11.75 -17.14 0.97
N PRO A 28 12.13 -17.85 2.04
CA PRO A 28 11.17 -18.35 3.03
C PRO A 28 10.51 -17.20 3.78
N HIS A 29 9.18 -17.19 3.81
CA HIS A 29 8.37 -16.20 4.52
C HIS A 29 7.10 -16.86 5.09
N ASP A 30 6.54 -16.27 6.15
CA ASP A 30 5.25 -16.68 6.68
C ASP A 30 4.13 -15.96 5.90
N GLU A 31 3.14 -16.71 5.40
CA GLU A 31 1.96 -16.10 4.77
C GLU A 31 1.14 -15.33 5.81
N ASP A 32 0.93 -14.04 5.56
CA ASP A 32 0.10 -13.21 6.42
C ASP A 32 -1.31 -13.00 5.83
N GLY A 33 -2.32 -13.28 6.65
CA GLY A 33 -3.72 -13.17 6.26
C GLY A 33 -4.25 -11.74 6.20
N TRP A 34 -3.57 -10.74 6.78
CA TRP A 34 -4.14 -9.37 6.85
C TRP A 34 -4.21 -8.65 5.50
N LEU A 35 -3.24 -8.89 4.62
CA LEU A 35 -3.24 -8.39 3.24
C LEU A 35 -4.44 -8.90 2.44
N THR A 36 -4.83 -10.16 2.63
CA THR A 36 -5.94 -10.77 1.89
C THR A 36 -7.30 -10.60 2.56
N ARG A 37 -7.34 -10.26 3.86
CA ARG A 37 -8.58 -10.30 4.68
C ARG A 37 -9.19 -8.93 4.94
N LEU A 38 -9.13 -8.44 6.19
CA LEU A 38 -9.90 -7.26 6.59
C LEU A 38 -9.15 -5.98 6.23
N ALA A 39 -7.88 -5.88 6.66
CA ALA A 39 -7.10 -4.65 6.53
C ALA A 39 -6.78 -4.29 5.08
N GLY A 40 -6.29 -5.24 4.27
CA GLY A 40 -5.93 -4.99 2.87
C GLY A 40 -7.11 -4.45 2.04
N PRO A 41 -8.22 -5.20 1.89
CA PRO A 41 -9.41 -4.74 1.19
C PRO A 41 -10.03 -3.45 1.72
N GLU A 42 -10.03 -3.20 3.03
CA GLU A 42 -10.50 -1.92 3.58
C GLU A 42 -9.61 -0.76 3.13
N ARG A 43 -8.28 -0.90 3.21
CA ARG A 43 -7.33 0.13 2.77
C ARG A 43 -7.34 0.33 1.25
N LEU A 44 -7.46 -0.77 0.49
CA LEU A 44 -7.65 -0.73 -0.97
C LEU A 44 -8.89 0.06 -1.36
N ALA A 45 -10.02 -0.17 -0.67
CA ALA A 45 -11.28 0.51 -0.94
C ALA A 45 -11.20 2.01 -0.61
N LEU A 46 -10.37 2.41 0.35
CA LEU A 46 -10.10 3.82 0.63
C LEU A 46 -9.29 4.48 -0.50
N GLY A 47 -8.49 3.70 -1.24
CA GLY A 47 -7.63 4.18 -2.32
C GLY A 47 -6.15 4.20 -1.95
N ASP A 48 -5.73 3.36 -0.99
CA ASP A 48 -4.32 3.14 -0.72
C ASP A 48 -3.65 2.31 -1.83
N GLU A 49 -2.34 2.46 -1.90
CA GLU A 49 -1.44 1.69 -2.75
C GLU A 49 -0.67 0.64 -1.94
N PHE A 50 -0.46 -0.52 -2.54
CA PHE A 50 0.43 -1.57 -2.03
C PHE A 50 1.67 -1.65 -2.90
N GLY A 51 2.78 -1.18 -2.33
CA GLY A 51 4.12 -1.30 -2.88
C GLY A 51 4.90 -2.43 -2.22
N CYS A 52 6.17 -2.57 -2.57
CA CYS A 52 7.07 -3.58 -2.02
C CYS A 52 8.32 -2.94 -1.41
N HIS A 53 8.85 -3.54 -0.33
CA HIS A 53 10.12 -3.17 0.32
C HIS A 53 11.15 -4.31 0.32
N GLY A 54 10.96 -5.35 -0.50
CA GLY A 54 11.85 -6.50 -0.58
C GLY A 54 11.38 -7.73 0.22
N MET A 55 12.18 -8.79 0.17
CA MET A 55 11.93 -10.02 0.93
C MET A 55 12.58 -9.95 2.31
N PRO A 56 12.01 -10.60 3.33
CA PRO A 56 12.54 -10.57 4.69
C PRO A 56 13.97 -11.07 4.75
N ASP A 57 14.82 -10.37 5.51
CA ASP A 57 16.22 -10.69 5.73
C ASP A 57 17.09 -10.77 4.45
N VAL A 58 16.59 -10.24 3.32
CA VAL A 58 17.31 -10.22 2.04
C VAL A 58 17.61 -8.80 1.61
N SER A 59 18.90 -8.49 1.48
CA SER A 59 19.33 -7.24 0.84
C SER A 59 19.11 -7.32 -0.67
N ILE A 60 18.24 -6.47 -1.20
CA ILE A 60 18.01 -6.33 -2.65
C ILE A 60 19.26 -5.84 -3.41
N LEU A 61 20.24 -5.26 -2.70
CA LEU A 61 21.51 -4.84 -3.27
C LEU A 61 22.49 -6.00 -3.47
N GLU A 62 22.35 -7.05 -2.66
CA GLU A 62 23.15 -8.27 -2.76
C GLU A 62 22.47 -9.32 -3.65
N ASP A 63 21.14 -9.42 -3.58
CA ASP A 63 20.34 -10.26 -4.46
C ASP A 63 19.17 -9.49 -5.11
N PRO A 64 19.44 -8.79 -6.23
CA PRO A 64 18.41 -8.08 -6.99
C PRO A 64 17.25 -8.95 -7.47
N ASN A 65 17.41 -10.28 -7.59
CA ASN A 65 16.32 -11.15 -8.05
C ASN A 65 15.17 -11.24 -7.04
N SER A 66 15.44 -10.93 -5.76
CA SER A 66 14.44 -10.90 -4.69
C SER A 66 13.34 -9.85 -4.92
N VAL A 67 13.60 -8.82 -5.73
CA VAL A 67 12.62 -7.80 -6.15
C VAL A 67 11.39 -8.46 -6.78
N GLN A 68 11.59 -9.36 -7.74
CA GLN A 68 10.50 -10.05 -8.41
C GLN A 68 9.70 -10.93 -7.44
N ALA A 69 10.37 -11.55 -6.46
CA ALA A 69 9.70 -12.38 -5.47
C ALA A 69 8.75 -11.57 -4.58
N CYS A 70 9.18 -10.41 -4.10
CA CYS A 70 8.33 -9.55 -3.28
C CYS A 70 7.16 -8.95 -4.09
N ILE A 71 7.41 -8.51 -5.32
CA ILE A 71 6.34 -8.01 -6.21
C ILE A 71 5.33 -9.12 -6.50
N SER A 72 5.79 -10.35 -6.73
CA SER A 72 4.91 -11.50 -6.93
C SER A 72 4.11 -11.82 -5.67
N TYR A 73 4.72 -11.71 -4.48
CA TYR A 73 4.02 -11.87 -3.20
C TYR A 73 2.85 -10.88 -3.08
N VAL A 74 3.10 -9.58 -3.28
CA VAL A 74 2.06 -8.55 -3.17
C VAL A 74 0.95 -8.78 -4.21
N ASN A 75 1.30 -8.88 -5.50
CA ASN A 75 0.34 -9.00 -6.59
C ASN A 75 -0.51 -10.29 -6.54
N ASN A 76 0.00 -11.36 -5.92
CA ASN A 76 -0.76 -12.61 -5.74
C ASN A 76 -1.80 -12.51 -4.61
N LEU A 77 -1.63 -11.59 -3.67
CA LEU A 77 -2.46 -11.48 -2.48
C LEU A 77 -3.49 -10.36 -2.57
N ILE A 78 -3.14 -9.24 -3.21
CA ILE A 78 -4.01 -8.07 -3.30
C ILE A 78 -3.72 -7.27 -4.58
N PRO A 79 -4.74 -6.65 -5.23
CA PRO A 79 -4.49 -5.62 -6.22
C PRO A 79 -3.64 -4.48 -5.62
N ALA A 80 -2.62 -4.02 -6.35
CA ALA A 80 -1.77 -2.93 -5.88
C ALA A 80 -2.53 -1.61 -5.66
N SER A 81 -3.63 -1.41 -6.36
CA SER A 81 -4.54 -0.26 -6.21
C SER A 81 -5.94 -0.61 -6.67
N ARG A 82 -6.93 0.20 -6.29
CA ARG A 82 -8.29 0.10 -6.85
C ARG A 82 -8.32 0.33 -8.37
N TRP A 83 -7.28 0.94 -8.93
CA TRP A 83 -7.14 1.27 -10.35
C TRP A 83 -6.36 0.22 -11.16
N GLY A 84 -5.66 -0.70 -10.50
CA GLY A 84 -4.84 -1.68 -11.19
C GLY A 84 -4.19 -2.70 -10.26
N ASN A 85 -3.90 -3.87 -10.82
CA ASN A 85 -3.42 -5.00 -10.03
C ASN A 85 -1.90 -4.99 -9.85
N ASN A 86 -1.16 -4.40 -10.78
CA ASN A 86 0.30 -4.43 -10.80
C ASN A 86 0.90 -3.41 -9.84
N THR A 87 1.82 -3.86 -8.99
CA THR A 87 2.66 -2.99 -8.15
C THR A 87 3.48 -2.04 -9.02
N LEU A 88 3.42 -0.73 -8.74
CA LEU A 88 4.18 0.31 -9.45
C LEU A 88 5.31 0.91 -8.61
N THR A 89 5.22 0.83 -7.28
CA THR A 89 6.16 1.48 -6.36
C THR A 89 7.01 0.50 -5.58
N PHE A 90 8.31 0.81 -5.46
CA PHE A 90 9.27 0.04 -4.69
C PHE A 90 10.08 0.93 -3.73
N GLY A 91 10.20 0.52 -2.47
CA GLY A 91 11.04 1.17 -1.45
C GLY A 91 12.50 0.77 -1.56
N LEU A 92 13.40 1.74 -1.66
CA LEU A 92 14.82 1.51 -1.85
C LEU A 92 15.62 1.79 -0.56
N PRO A 93 16.66 0.97 -0.29
CA PRO A 93 17.68 1.32 0.68
C PRO A 93 18.35 2.66 0.33
N ILE A 94 18.76 3.38 1.37
CA ILE A 94 19.36 4.73 1.25
C ILE A 94 20.59 4.72 0.32
N ASP A 95 21.41 3.68 0.38
CA ASP A 95 22.66 3.53 -0.38
C ASP A 95 22.50 2.92 -1.78
N SER A 96 21.27 2.65 -2.20
CA SER A 96 20.96 2.02 -3.49
C SER A 96 21.55 2.74 -4.70
N SER A 97 21.64 4.08 -4.67
CA SER A 97 22.17 4.90 -5.75
C SER A 97 23.69 4.78 -5.93
N GLN A 98 24.43 4.42 -4.88
CA GLN A 98 25.90 4.37 -4.87
C GLN A 98 26.46 2.95 -4.82
N HIS A 99 25.58 1.96 -4.66
CA HIS A 99 25.98 0.56 -4.57
C HIS A 99 26.55 0.03 -5.89
N SER A 100 27.49 -0.91 -5.82
CA SER A 100 28.13 -1.50 -7.01
C SER A 100 27.15 -2.27 -7.90
N ASN A 101 26.08 -2.79 -7.31
CA ASN A 101 25.05 -3.58 -7.99
C ASN A 101 23.80 -2.76 -8.37
N SER A 102 23.89 -1.43 -8.36
CA SER A 102 22.77 -0.52 -8.64
C SER A 102 22.19 -0.70 -10.05
N ALA A 103 23.03 -1.06 -11.03
CA ALA A 103 22.59 -1.33 -12.40
C ALA A 103 21.80 -2.65 -12.51
N GLU A 104 22.21 -3.69 -11.79
CA GLU A 104 21.48 -4.95 -11.69
C GLU A 104 20.13 -4.76 -10.98
N LEU A 105 20.13 -3.99 -9.88
CA LEU A 105 18.90 -3.59 -9.20
C LEU A 105 17.94 -2.85 -10.13
N ARG A 106 18.43 -1.85 -10.89
CA ARG A 106 17.63 -1.14 -11.91
C ARG A 106 16.99 -2.13 -12.88
N ASN A 107 17.77 -3.06 -13.44
CA ASN A 107 17.25 -4.02 -14.42
C ASN A 107 16.18 -4.93 -13.82
N SER A 108 16.33 -5.32 -12.54
CA SER A 108 15.34 -6.12 -11.83
C SER A 108 14.04 -5.34 -11.62
N LEU A 109 14.13 -4.10 -11.13
CA LEU A 109 12.98 -3.21 -10.93
C LEU A 109 12.20 -2.97 -12.24
N LEU A 110 12.89 -2.61 -13.33
CA LEU A 110 12.26 -2.43 -14.65
C LEU A 110 11.67 -3.74 -15.17
N GLY A 111 12.38 -4.85 -15.00
CA GLY A 111 11.92 -6.18 -15.41
C GLY A 111 10.65 -6.63 -14.68
N SER A 112 10.42 -6.12 -13.47
CA SER A 112 9.24 -6.39 -12.66
C SER A 112 8.11 -5.36 -12.82
N GLY A 113 8.29 -4.33 -13.66
CA GLY A 113 7.27 -3.31 -13.96
C GLY A 113 7.14 -2.20 -12.91
N ILE A 114 8.21 -1.93 -12.16
CA ILE A 114 8.28 -0.79 -11.24
C ILE A 114 8.50 0.50 -12.03
N GLU A 115 7.79 1.55 -11.65
CA GLU A 115 7.79 2.86 -12.30
C GLU A 115 8.13 3.99 -11.29
N ALA A 116 7.91 3.75 -9.99
CA ALA A 116 8.17 4.72 -8.93
C ALA A 116 9.07 4.17 -7.82
N VAL A 117 9.98 5.02 -7.33
CA VAL A 117 10.88 4.73 -6.20
C VAL A 117 10.91 5.89 -5.21
N ASP A 118 11.32 5.64 -3.96
CA ASP A 118 11.39 6.63 -2.87
C ASP A 118 12.79 7.28 -2.70
N ASN A 119 13.67 7.13 -3.69
CA ASN A 119 15.05 7.64 -3.64
C ASN A 119 15.39 8.49 -4.87
N THR A 120 15.53 9.80 -4.69
CA THR A 120 15.82 10.75 -5.78
C THR A 120 17.17 10.47 -6.43
N GLN A 121 18.21 10.20 -5.64
CA GLN A 121 19.55 9.94 -6.17
C GLN A 121 19.59 8.70 -7.08
N PHE A 122 18.76 7.70 -6.78
CA PHE A 122 18.63 6.53 -7.65
C PHE A 122 18.03 6.91 -9.01
N SER A 123 16.98 7.74 -9.03
CA SER A 123 16.37 8.24 -10.28
C SER A 123 17.26 9.21 -11.07
N GLU A 124 18.14 9.97 -10.39
CA GLU A 124 19.13 10.82 -11.06
C GLU A 124 20.16 9.98 -11.84
N ASN A 125 20.50 8.81 -11.29
CA ASN A 125 21.38 7.84 -11.96
C ASN A 125 20.63 7.03 -13.04
N PHE A 126 19.32 6.81 -12.84
CA PHE A 126 18.45 5.98 -13.69
C PHE A 126 17.12 6.69 -13.95
N SER A 127 17.08 7.51 -14.99
CA SER A 127 15.97 8.40 -15.33
C SER A 127 14.67 7.71 -15.74
N GLU A 128 14.67 6.37 -15.80
CA GLU A 128 13.49 5.57 -16.12
C GLU A 128 12.43 5.59 -15.00
N PHE A 129 12.80 5.90 -13.75
CA PHE A 129 11.87 5.92 -12.62
C PHE A 129 11.44 7.32 -12.24
N SER A 130 10.18 7.46 -11.89
CA SER A 130 9.72 8.61 -11.10
C SER A 130 10.20 8.46 -9.66
N SER A 131 10.70 9.53 -9.06
CA SER A 131 11.11 9.51 -7.65
C SER A 131 10.24 10.39 -6.78
N PHE A 132 9.93 9.87 -5.59
CA PHE A 132 9.13 10.54 -4.58
C PHE A 132 9.82 10.38 -3.23
N GLU A 133 10.93 11.09 -3.03
CA GLU A 133 11.67 11.06 -1.75
C GLU A 133 10.95 11.86 -0.66
N VAL A 134 11.00 11.35 0.58
CA VAL A 134 10.41 11.99 1.76
C VAL A 134 11.00 13.40 1.94
N ASN A 135 10.12 14.41 1.97
CA ASN A 135 10.52 15.82 2.02
C ASN A 135 9.90 16.60 3.20
N ALA A 136 8.90 16.03 3.89
CA ALA A 136 8.19 16.65 5.00
C ALA A 136 8.40 15.94 6.35
N GLY A 137 9.28 14.93 6.38
CA GLY A 137 9.54 14.13 7.58
C GLY A 137 8.51 13.02 7.77
N SER A 138 8.12 12.77 9.01
CA SER A 138 7.43 11.53 9.36
C SER A 138 6.28 11.77 10.35
N LEU A 139 5.26 10.88 10.36
CA LEU A 139 4.00 11.06 11.08
C LEU A 139 4.06 10.74 12.59
N GLU A 140 5.22 10.33 13.11
CA GLU A 140 5.39 9.91 14.50
C GLU A 140 5.30 11.09 15.46
N LYS A 141 4.78 10.78 16.65
CA LYS A 141 4.67 11.72 17.76
C LYS A 141 6.04 12.29 18.11
N SER A 142 6.07 13.61 18.29
CA SER A 142 7.29 14.38 18.60
C SER A 142 8.33 14.46 17.46
N ILE A 143 8.04 13.89 16.29
CA ILE A 143 8.83 14.05 15.06
C ILE A 143 8.05 14.87 14.03
N ALA A 144 6.75 14.60 13.90
CA ALA A 144 5.86 15.27 12.97
C ALA A 144 5.86 16.80 13.15
N SER A 145 5.94 17.52 12.03
CA SER A 145 6.09 18.98 12.00
C SER A 145 5.17 19.60 10.96
N ILE A 146 4.21 20.42 11.41
CA ILE A 146 3.33 21.21 10.53
C ILE A 146 4.15 22.18 9.68
N GLU A 147 5.20 22.78 10.26
CA GLU A 147 6.08 23.71 9.54
C GLU A 147 6.77 23.01 8.37
N SER A 148 7.28 21.79 8.58
CA SER A 148 7.92 21.00 7.53
C SER A 148 6.95 20.63 6.41
N ILE A 149 5.70 20.28 6.75
CA ILE A 149 4.65 20.00 5.76
C ILE A 149 4.32 21.25 4.93
N GLN A 150 4.19 22.41 5.58
CA GLN A 150 3.89 23.68 4.90
C GLN A 150 5.05 24.11 3.99
N SER A 151 6.29 23.98 4.44
CA SER A 151 7.48 24.25 3.63
C SER A 151 7.54 23.34 2.40
N ALA A 152 7.36 22.02 2.58
CA ALA A 152 7.36 21.08 1.45
C ALA A 152 6.27 21.42 0.42
N ALA A 153 5.05 21.74 0.87
CA ALA A 153 3.95 22.13 -0.01
C ALA A 153 4.26 23.39 -0.84
N GLN A 154 4.93 24.38 -0.23
CA GLN A 154 5.25 25.65 -0.87
C GLN A 154 6.48 25.57 -1.79
N GLU A 155 7.52 24.86 -1.38
CA GLU A 155 8.80 24.82 -2.06
C GLU A 155 8.83 23.77 -3.18
N ASN A 156 8.22 22.60 -2.94
CA ASN A 156 8.29 21.46 -3.85
C ASN A 156 7.00 21.25 -4.64
N GLY A 157 5.88 21.87 -4.22
CA GLY A 157 4.57 21.64 -4.84
C GLY A 157 3.99 20.24 -4.59
N ILE A 158 4.60 19.47 -3.67
CA ILE A 158 4.19 18.12 -3.26
C ILE A 158 4.69 17.85 -1.84
N VAL A 159 3.88 17.17 -1.04
CA VAL A 159 4.25 16.75 0.32
C VAL A 159 4.41 15.24 0.36
N ILE A 160 5.55 14.78 0.85
CA ILE A 160 5.88 13.35 0.96
C ILE A 160 6.37 13.09 2.37
N MET A 161 5.66 12.22 3.09
CA MET A 161 5.95 11.84 4.46
C MET A 161 6.17 10.33 4.59
N SER A 162 6.79 9.91 5.69
CA SER A 162 6.86 8.51 6.10
C SER A 162 6.02 8.21 7.34
N TRP A 163 5.78 6.92 7.56
CA TRP A 163 5.18 6.34 8.74
C TRP A 163 5.81 4.98 9.02
N ILE A 164 6.35 4.83 10.22
CA ILE A 164 6.82 3.55 10.76
C ILE A 164 5.95 3.21 11.96
N ALA A 165 5.29 2.06 11.94
CA ALA A 165 4.40 1.64 13.02
C ALA A 165 5.14 0.96 14.19
N GLU A 166 6.31 0.38 13.92
CA GLU A 166 7.09 -0.37 14.90
C GLU A 166 8.59 -0.17 14.67
N MET A 167 9.35 0.00 15.75
CA MET A 167 10.80 0.11 15.72
C MET A 167 11.38 -0.66 16.91
N GLU A 168 12.28 -1.62 16.66
CA GLU A 168 12.91 -2.44 17.70
C GLU A 168 11.90 -3.05 18.71
N ASP A 169 10.85 -3.69 18.19
CA ASP A 169 9.75 -4.29 18.98
C ASP A 169 8.90 -3.28 19.79
N LEU A 170 9.03 -1.98 19.50
CA LEU A 170 8.25 -0.92 20.15
C LEU A 170 7.24 -0.30 19.19
N ASN A 171 5.98 -0.35 19.59
CA ASN A 171 4.90 0.33 18.88
C ASN A 171 5.10 1.84 18.91
N VAL A 172 5.22 2.39 17.71
CA VAL A 172 5.37 3.81 17.45
C VAL A 172 3.99 4.47 17.43
N ARG A 173 3.89 5.66 18.00
CA ARG A 173 2.62 6.40 18.05
C ARG A 173 2.66 7.52 17.03
N ARG A 174 1.60 7.66 16.25
CA ARG A 174 1.38 8.84 15.40
C ARG A 174 1.13 10.11 16.24
N ASP A 175 1.46 11.25 15.65
CA ASP A 175 1.05 12.54 16.18
C ASP A 175 -0.40 12.85 15.79
N ARG A 176 -1.33 12.72 16.75
CA ARG A 176 -2.76 12.85 16.48
C ARG A 176 -3.16 14.27 16.08
N ASP A 177 -2.49 15.27 16.64
CA ASP A 177 -2.84 16.67 16.40
C ASP A 177 -2.38 17.08 15.00
N VAL A 178 -1.19 16.62 14.58
CA VAL A 178 -0.71 16.83 13.20
C VAL A 178 -1.59 16.08 12.19
N VAL A 179 -1.96 14.83 12.45
CA VAL A 179 -2.85 14.08 11.54
C VAL A 179 -4.21 14.75 11.39
N ALA A 180 -4.82 15.19 12.50
CA ALA A 180 -6.09 15.92 12.44
C ALA A 180 -5.96 17.24 11.65
N TRP A 181 -4.84 17.95 11.82
CA TRP A 181 -4.56 19.16 11.03
C TRP A 181 -4.39 18.86 9.54
N ILE A 182 -3.70 17.76 9.17
CA ILE A 182 -3.53 17.32 7.78
C ILE A 182 -4.90 17.04 7.14
N ASP A 183 -5.79 16.32 7.83
CA ASP A 183 -7.12 15.95 7.34
C ASP A 183 -8.00 17.17 7.00
N GLU A 184 -7.70 18.35 7.55
CA GLU A 184 -8.41 19.62 7.29
C GLU A 184 -7.81 20.44 6.13
N GLN A 185 -6.66 20.02 5.58
CA GLN A 185 -5.98 20.76 4.51
C GLN A 185 -6.54 20.41 3.12
N PRO A 186 -6.46 21.34 2.14
CA PRO A 186 -6.88 21.11 0.75
C PRO A 186 -5.81 20.32 -0.03
N PHE A 187 -5.33 19.22 0.53
CA PHE A 187 -4.40 18.32 -0.13
C PHE A 187 -5.15 17.33 -1.02
N TRP A 188 -4.52 16.89 -2.10
CA TRP A 188 -4.91 15.67 -2.80
C TRP A 188 -4.21 14.50 -2.11
N PHE A 189 -4.95 13.73 -1.32
CA PHE A 189 -4.43 12.53 -0.67
C PHE A 189 -4.29 11.42 -1.71
N THR A 190 -3.06 11.11 -2.06
CA THR A 190 -2.70 10.31 -3.24
C THR A 190 -1.54 9.38 -2.97
N THR A 191 -1.16 8.62 -3.99
CA THR A 191 -0.04 7.69 -3.97
C THR A 191 0.85 7.92 -5.21
N PRO A 192 2.13 7.51 -5.20
CA PRO A 192 3.01 7.62 -6.36
C PRO A 192 2.38 7.00 -7.62
N GLY A 193 1.78 5.82 -7.50
CA GLY A 193 1.11 5.13 -8.59
C GLY A 193 -0.09 5.91 -9.16
N GLU A 194 -0.90 6.55 -8.31
CA GLU A 194 -1.98 7.44 -8.76
C GLU A 194 -1.42 8.67 -9.49
N ILE A 195 -0.34 9.29 -9.00
CA ILE A 195 0.29 10.44 -9.66
C ILE A 195 0.79 10.07 -11.05
N ILE A 196 1.65 9.05 -11.17
CA ILE A 196 2.26 8.69 -12.47
C ILE A 196 1.20 8.22 -13.48
N SER A 197 0.17 7.51 -13.02
CA SER A 197 -0.88 6.99 -13.92
C SER A 197 -1.83 8.09 -14.39
N SER A 198 -1.96 9.20 -13.66
CA SER A 198 -2.95 10.28 -13.93
C SER A 198 -2.41 11.46 -14.74
N GLN A 199 -1.16 11.38 -15.23
CA GLN A 199 -0.49 12.49 -15.94
C GLN A 199 -1.05 12.76 -17.34
N THR A 200 -1.80 11.82 -17.93
CA THR A 200 -2.33 11.99 -19.28
C THR A 200 -3.41 13.08 -19.30
N VAL A 201 -3.21 14.11 -20.13
CA VAL A 201 -4.17 15.21 -20.29
C VAL A 201 -5.16 14.98 -21.43
N VAL A 202 -6.32 15.65 -21.37
CA VAL A 202 -7.31 15.62 -22.45
C VAL A 202 -6.80 16.29 -23.71
N VAL A 203 -7.32 15.85 -24.86
CA VAL A 203 -7.14 16.51 -26.15
C VAL A 203 -8.43 17.22 -26.54
N VAL A 204 -8.31 18.46 -27.02
CA VAL A 204 -9.45 19.21 -27.57
C VAL A 204 -9.74 18.67 -28.97
N ASP A 205 -10.89 18.03 -29.15
CA ASP A 205 -11.33 17.52 -30.45
C ASP A 205 -12.03 18.63 -31.25
N SER A 206 -12.89 19.43 -30.61
CA SER A 206 -13.54 20.57 -31.25
C SER A 206 -14.06 21.62 -30.25
N PHE A 207 -14.34 22.84 -30.72
CA PHE A 207 -15.13 23.82 -29.97
C PHE A 207 -16.03 24.61 -30.92
N ASN A 208 -17.25 24.94 -30.48
CA ASN A 208 -18.25 25.60 -31.31
C ASN A 208 -18.93 26.75 -30.55
N ASN A 209 -18.65 27.98 -30.98
CA ASN A 209 -19.24 29.19 -30.41
C ASN A 209 -20.75 29.31 -30.60
N THR A 210 -21.34 28.62 -31.59
CA THR A 210 -22.80 28.67 -31.84
C THR A 210 -23.57 27.82 -30.84
N SER A 211 -23.01 26.68 -30.43
CA SER A 211 -23.60 25.80 -29.41
C SER A 211 -23.05 26.03 -28.01
N SER A 212 -21.99 26.83 -27.90
CA SER A 212 -21.28 27.13 -26.64
C SER A 212 -20.76 25.87 -25.95
N THR A 213 -20.13 25.00 -26.74
CA THR A 213 -19.62 23.70 -26.29
C THR A 213 -18.16 23.50 -26.71
N VAL A 214 -17.35 22.94 -25.83
CA VAL A 214 -16.01 22.38 -26.11
C VAL A 214 -16.07 20.87 -25.96
N GLU A 215 -15.62 20.13 -26.96
CA GLU A 215 -15.48 18.68 -26.94
C GLU A 215 -14.03 18.30 -26.66
N VAL A 216 -13.83 17.51 -25.61
CA VAL A 216 -12.53 17.01 -25.19
C VAL A 216 -12.55 15.50 -25.04
N ARG A 217 -11.41 14.87 -25.30
CA ARG A 217 -11.25 13.42 -25.22
C ARG A 217 -10.05 13.07 -24.36
N GLN A 218 -10.26 12.19 -23.39
CA GLN A 218 -9.18 11.58 -22.63
C GLN A 218 -8.56 10.45 -23.47
N PRO A 219 -7.24 10.46 -23.70
CA PRO A 219 -6.53 9.35 -24.34
C PRO A 219 -6.64 8.04 -23.54
N SER A 220 -6.18 6.93 -24.14
CA SER A 220 -6.04 5.66 -23.43
C SER A 220 -4.98 5.76 -22.33
N ALA A 221 -5.12 4.97 -21.27
CA ALA A 221 -4.09 4.83 -20.25
C ALA A 221 -2.78 4.33 -20.88
N GLU A 222 -1.66 4.76 -20.32
CA GLU A 222 -0.35 4.27 -20.74
C GLU A 222 -0.18 2.79 -20.40
N SER A 223 0.42 2.03 -21.32
CA SER A 223 0.60 0.60 -21.14
C SER A 223 1.53 0.32 -19.98
N GLY A 224 1.07 -0.43 -18.98
CA GLY A 224 1.83 -0.77 -17.78
C GLY A 224 1.43 0.04 -16.56
N LEU A 225 0.78 1.20 -16.75
CA LEU A 225 0.22 2.00 -15.67
C LEU A 225 -1.23 1.61 -15.35
N TRP A 226 -1.77 2.20 -14.29
CA TRP A 226 -3.15 1.97 -13.88
C TRP A 226 -4.15 2.79 -14.71
N GLU A 227 -5.41 2.34 -14.76
CA GLU A 227 -6.49 3.05 -15.46
C GLU A 227 -7.09 4.16 -14.58
N THR A 228 -6.28 5.14 -14.20
CA THR A 228 -6.72 6.29 -13.39
C THR A 228 -7.34 7.39 -14.25
N PRO A 229 -8.23 8.23 -13.68
CA PRO A 229 -8.64 9.48 -14.32
C PRO A 229 -7.44 10.40 -14.56
N GLY A 230 -7.31 10.91 -15.79
CA GLY A 230 -6.30 11.90 -16.13
C GLY A 230 -6.74 13.31 -15.73
N ASN A 231 -5.81 14.11 -15.22
CA ASN A 231 -6.09 15.44 -14.69
C ASN A 231 -5.65 16.54 -15.67
N SER A 232 -6.53 17.48 -15.96
CA SER A 232 -6.30 18.52 -16.96
C SER A 232 -6.82 19.88 -16.50
N LEU A 233 -6.01 20.91 -16.70
CA LEU A 233 -6.40 22.29 -16.49
C LEU A 233 -6.76 22.90 -17.83
N ILE A 234 -8.03 23.26 -18.00
CA ILE A 234 -8.53 23.87 -19.22
C ILE A 234 -8.71 25.37 -18.98
N VAL A 235 -7.98 26.15 -19.76
CA VAL A 235 -8.06 27.62 -19.77
C VAL A 235 -8.59 28.08 -21.12
N THR A 236 -9.64 28.87 -21.09
CA THR A 236 -10.24 29.42 -22.30
C THR A 236 -9.95 30.90 -22.41
N LYS A 237 -9.55 31.37 -23.60
CA LYS A 237 -9.47 32.79 -23.90
C LYS A 237 -10.71 33.19 -24.68
N GLY A 238 -11.49 34.08 -24.11
CA GLY A 238 -12.61 34.72 -24.79
C GLY A 238 -12.13 35.87 -25.68
N ILE A 239 -12.98 36.25 -26.63
CA ILE A 239 -12.72 37.43 -27.49
C ILE A 239 -12.68 38.72 -26.66
N ASP A 240 -13.51 38.79 -25.60
CA ASP A 240 -13.70 39.98 -24.74
C ASP A 240 -13.00 39.88 -23.36
N GLY A 241 -12.29 38.78 -23.06
CA GLY A 241 -11.65 38.56 -21.76
C GLY A 241 -11.05 37.15 -21.58
N ASN A 242 -10.30 36.94 -20.49
CA ASN A 242 -9.47 35.72 -20.27
C ASN A 242 -10.16 34.60 -19.46
N SER A 243 -11.49 34.56 -19.35
CA SER A 243 -12.19 33.51 -18.60
C SER A 243 -13.60 33.30 -19.13
N LEU A 244 -14.06 32.05 -19.20
CA LEU A 244 -15.42 31.72 -19.60
C LEU A 244 -16.05 30.79 -18.55
N PRO A 245 -17.19 31.16 -17.94
CA PRO A 245 -17.80 30.37 -16.89
C PRO A 245 -18.42 29.10 -17.48
N VAL A 246 -17.92 27.97 -17.00
CA VAL A 246 -18.46 26.64 -17.30
C VAL A 246 -19.78 26.46 -16.56
N ILE A 247 -20.79 25.98 -17.28
CA ILE A 247 -22.14 25.74 -16.75
C ILE A 247 -22.30 24.26 -16.37
N SER A 248 -21.82 23.37 -17.23
CA SER A 248 -21.89 21.93 -16.99
C SER A 248 -20.90 21.17 -17.83
N VAL A 249 -20.46 20.01 -17.34
CA VAL A 249 -19.70 19.03 -18.11
C VAL A 249 -20.50 17.73 -18.17
N LYS A 250 -20.54 17.10 -19.34
CA LYS A 250 -21.31 15.87 -19.61
C LYS A 250 -20.49 14.92 -20.44
N TYR A 251 -20.68 13.62 -20.28
CA TYR A 251 -20.16 12.66 -21.24
C TYR A 251 -20.87 12.81 -22.59
N ALA A 252 -20.25 12.31 -23.67
CA ALA A 252 -20.87 12.27 -24.99
C ALA A 252 -22.22 11.51 -25.04
N ASN A 253 -22.49 10.63 -24.08
CA ASN A 253 -23.79 9.94 -23.94
C ASN A 253 -24.89 10.81 -23.28
N GLY A 254 -24.58 12.04 -22.88
CA GLY A 254 -25.49 12.99 -22.23
C GLY A 254 -25.55 12.89 -20.70
N THR A 255 -24.87 11.92 -20.09
CA THR A 255 -24.80 11.79 -18.62
C THR A 255 -23.96 12.93 -18.05
N GLY A 256 -24.45 13.62 -17.02
CA GLY A 256 -23.69 14.68 -16.35
C GLY A 256 -22.46 14.13 -15.63
N LEU A 257 -21.32 14.80 -15.81
CA LEU A 257 -20.11 14.57 -15.04
C LEU A 257 -20.26 15.27 -13.67
N PRO A 258 -19.91 14.63 -12.55
CA PRO A 258 -20.11 15.23 -11.23
C PRO A 258 -19.25 16.47 -11.04
N GLU A 259 -19.85 17.54 -10.53
CA GLU A 259 -19.12 18.74 -10.11
C GLU A 259 -18.37 18.45 -8.80
N LEU A 260 -17.09 18.79 -8.76
CA LEU A 260 -16.22 18.68 -7.60
C LEU A 260 -16.28 19.99 -6.79
N ASN A 261 -16.06 19.89 -5.49
CA ASN A 261 -15.88 21.02 -4.59
C ASN A 261 -14.45 21.03 -4.02
N SER A 262 -14.14 22.04 -3.20
CA SER A 262 -12.81 22.21 -2.60
C SER A 262 -12.45 21.20 -1.51
N THR A 263 -13.34 20.27 -1.18
CA THR A 263 -13.12 19.19 -0.20
C THR A 263 -13.03 17.81 -0.86
N ASP A 264 -13.25 17.72 -2.17
CA ASP A 264 -13.01 16.51 -2.95
C ASP A 264 -11.49 16.32 -3.13
N ASN A 265 -10.90 15.54 -2.22
CA ASN A 265 -9.46 15.38 -2.05
C ASN A 265 -8.91 13.99 -2.42
N HIS A 266 -9.76 13.11 -2.96
CA HIS A 266 -9.35 11.79 -3.49
C HIS A 266 -9.65 11.70 -4.97
N LEU A 267 -8.71 11.13 -5.74
CA LEU A 267 -8.82 11.02 -7.19
C LEU A 267 -10.14 10.35 -7.59
N ARG A 268 -10.90 11.03 -8.46
CA ARG A 268 -12.15 10.54 -9.04
C ARG A 268 -12.51 11.37 -10.26
N GLU A 269 -13.35 10.84 -11.12
CA GLU A 269 -13.89 11.63 -12.22
C GLU A 269 -14.72 12.82 -11.70
N GLY A 270 -14.63 13.93 -12.41
CA GLY A 270 -15.37 15.14 -12.10
C GLY A 270 -14.77 16.39 -12.71
N TRP A 271 -15.41 17.52 -12.44
CA TRP A 271 -14.92 18.82 -12.89
C TRP A 271 -15.12 19.90 -11.82
N ARG A 272 -14.23 20.88 -11.74
CA ARG A 272 -14.38 22.08 -10.91
C ARG A 272 -14.00 23.31 -11.71
N PHE A 273 -14.90 24.28 -11.81
CA PHE A 273 -14.53 25.59 -12.33
C PHE A 273 -14.15 26.52 -11.18
N ASP A 274 -12.91 27.00 -11.17
CA ASP A 274 -12.39 27.88 -10.13
C ASP A 274 -11.40 28.88 -10.71
N ASN A 275 -11.44 30.12 -10.21
CA ASN A 275 -10.54 31.21 -10.61
C ASN A 275 -10.37 31.40 -12.14
N GLY A 276 -11.43 31.12 -12.91
CA GLY A 276 -11.43 31.28 -14.38
C GLY A 276 -10.89 30.09 -15.17
N SER A 277 -10.51 29.01 -14.49
CA SER A 277 -10.00 27.77 -15.09
C SER A 277 -10.89 26.58 -14.74
N LEU A 278 -10.91 25.58 -15.60
CA LEU A 278 -11.63 24.34 -15.38
C LEU A 278 -10.63 23.22 -15.05
N HIS A 279 -10.69 22.71 -13.83
CA HIS A 279 -10.07 21.46 -13.43
C HIS A 279 -10.96 20.32 -13.92
N LEU A 280 -10.43 19.42 -14.74
CA LEU A 280 -11.16 18.28 -15.29
C LEU A 280 -10.40 16.99 -14.98
N SER A 281 -11.09 16.01 -14.38
CA SER A 281 -10.58 14.67 -14.13
C SER A 281 -11.47 13.66 -14.84
N LEU A 282 -10.90 12.90 -15.77
CA LEU A 282 -11.68 12.13 -16.74
C LEU A 282 -11.05 10.74 -16.99
N LEU A 283 -11.86 9.67 -16.99
CA LEU A 283 -11.34 8.31 -17.21
C LEU A 283 -10.77 8.14 -18.63
N PRO A 284 -9.79 7.24 -18.80
CA PRO A 284 -9.22 6.91 -20.10
C PRO A 284 -10.28 6.52 -21.14
N ASN A 285 -10.04 6.89 -22.40
CA ASN A 285 -10.93 6.58 -23.53
C ASN A 285 -12.35 7.14 -23.44
N THR A 286 -12.55 8.23 -22.69
CA THR A 286 -13.86 8.89 -22.59
C THR A 286 -13.86 10.26 -23.28
N ILE A 287 -15.06 10.72 -23.64
CA ILE A 287 -15.30 12.01 -24.30
C ILE A 287 -16.24 12.83 -23.42
N ALA A 288 -15.85 14.07 -23.16
CA ALA A 288 -16.63 15.04 -22.40
C ALA A 288 -16.97 16.27 -23.25
N LEU A 289 -18.17 16.80 -23.00
CA LEU A 289 -18.72 18.02 -23.57
C LEU A 289 -18.81 19.06 -22.45
N ILE A 290 -18.11 20.16 -22.62
CA ILE A 290 -18.03 21.27 -21.68
C ILE A 290 -18.92 22.38 -22.23
N ASP A 291 -20.05 22.62 -21.55
CA ASP A 291 -20.97 23.70 -21.89
C ASP A 291 -20.58 24.96 -21.11
N TYR A 292 -20.43 26.08 -21.81
CA TYR A 292 -20.12 27.39 -21.22
C TYR A 292 -21.21 28.42 -21.56
N ASN A 293 -21.13 29.60 -20.94
CA ASN A 293 -22.14 30.65 -21.11
C ASN A 293 -22.29 31.11 -22.58
N SER A 294 -23.50 30.99 -23.11
CA SER A 294 -23.82 31.28 -24.51
C SER A 294 -23.77 32.75 -24.91
N GLY A 295 -23.62 33.66 -23.95
CA GLY A 295 -23.37 35.08 -24.19
C GLY A 295 -21.92 35.40 -24.58
N GLU A 296 -21.02 34.42 -24.52
CA GLU A 296 -19.58 34.60 -24.70
C GLU A 296 -19.05 33.74 -25.85
N SER A 297 -17.88 34.10 -26.38
CA SER A 297 -17.24 33.38 -27.48
C SER A 297 -15.78 33.09 -27.16
N ILE A 298 -15.36 31.86 -27.44
CA ILE A 298 -14.00 31.36 -27.34
C ILE A 298 -13.21 31.78 -28.58
N ASP A 299 -12.03 32.33 -28.38
CA ASP A 299 -10.99 32.46 -29.40
C ASP A 299 -10.09 31.21 -29.41
N SER A 300 -9.64 30.78 -28.22
CA SER A 300 -8.81 29.58 -28.07
C SER A 300 -9.06 28.83 -26.76
N VAL A 301 -8.84 27.51 -26.81
CA VAL A 301 -8.82 26.61 -25.65
C VAL A 301 -7.40 26.12 -25.47
N GLN A 302 -6.89 26.22 -24.25
CA GLN A 302 -5.58 25.71 -23.85
C GLN A 302 -5.78 24.62 -22.81
N VAL A 303 -5.08 23.50 -22.99
CA VAL A 303 -5.04 22.41 -22.02
C VAL A 303 -3.62 22.34 -21.47
N MET A 304 -3.53 22.24 -20.15
CA MET A 304 -2.28 22.10 -19.42
C MET A 304 -2.38 20.90 -18.48
N GLU A 305 -1.22 20.38 -18.07
CA GLU A 305 -1.13 19.45 -16.95
C GLU A 305 -1.69 20.10 -15.68
N ASP A 306 -2.32 19.27 -14.86
CA ASP A 306 -2.91 19.68 -13.60
C ASP A 306 -2.70 18.62 -12.53
N THR A 307 -2.78 19.08 -11.29
CA THR A 307 -2.97 18.19 -10.14
C THR A 307 -4.47 17.93 -9.97
N PHE A 308 -4.84 16.81 -9.35
CA PHE A 308 -6.25 16.52 -9.14
C PHE A 308 -6.94 17.68 -8.40
N ASN A 309 -7.97 18.25 -9.03
CA ASN A 309 -8.77 19.35 -8.48
C ASN A 309 -7.95 20.63 -8.14
N GLY A 310 -6.75 20.78 -8.72
CA GLY A 310 -5.82 21.88 -8.42
C GLY A 310 -5.21 21.82 -7.02
N MET A 311 -5.24 20.66 -6.36
CA MET A 311 -4.77 20.47 -4.99
C MET A 311 -3.33 19.96 -4.93
N VAL A 312 -2.59 20.38 -3.90
CA VAL A 312 -1.21 19.92 -3.67
C VAL A 312 -1.21 18.41 -3.36
N PRO A 313 -0.47 17.57 -4.10
CA PRO A 313 -0.39 16.15 -3.81
C PRO A 313 0.25 15.88 -2.45
N PHE A 314 -0.30 14.92 -1.71
CA PHE A 314 0.16 14.49 -0.39
C PHE A 314 0.28 12.97 -0.35
N ILE A 315 1.51 12.49 -0.19
CA ILE A 315 1.87 11.07 -0.16
C ILE A 315 2.36 10.70 1.23
N VAL A 316 1.97 9.52 1.71
CA VAL A 316 2.59 8.89 2.88
C VAL A 316 3.07 7.49 2.57
N TYR A 317 4.35 7.23 2.80
CA TYR A 317 4.90 5.88 2.78
C TYR A 317 4.73 5.22 4.14
N GLY A 318 4.03 4.09 4.18
CA GLY A 318 4.13 3.14 5.29
C GLY A 318 5.34 2.24 5.04
N LEU A 319 6.40 2.39 5.84
CA LEU A 319 7.67 1.67 5.62
C LEU A 319 7.68 0.31 6.33
N HIS A 320 8.34 -0.69 5.72
CA HIS A 320 8.59 -2.04 6.26
C HIS A 320 7.35 -2.89 6.60
N VAL A 321 6.25 -2.79 5.86
CA VAL A 321 4.91 -3.31 6.24
C VAL A 321 4.82 -4.82 6.39
N VAL A 322 4.99 -5.31 7.63
CA VAL A 322 4.81 -6.73 8.00
C VAL A 322 3.46 -7.05 8.66
N ASP A 323 2.77 -6.08 9.29
CA ASP A 323 1.42 -6.23 9.85
C ASP A 323 0.51 -5.04 9.49
N LEU A 324 -0.14 -5.13 8.34
CA LEU A 324 -1.01 -4.05 7.86
C LEU A 324 -2.17 -3.75 8.82
N PHE A 325 -2.70 -4.74 9.55
CA PHE A 325 -3.84 -4.52 10.44
C PHE A 325 -3.45 -3.61 11.61
N GLU A 326 -2.33 -3.91 12.27
CA GLU A 326 -1.84 -3.08 13.36
C GLU A 326 -1.39 -1.71 12.85
N TRP A 327 -0.72 -1.67 11.70
CA TRP A 327 -0.01 -0.47 11.24
C TRP A 327 -0.93 0.58 10.62
N SER A 328 -2.05 0.14 10.06
CA SER A 328 -3.12 1.02 9.59
C SER A 328 -4.14 1.37 10.67
N SER A 329 -4.11 0.72 11.84
CA SER A 329 -5.16 0.84 12.87
C SER A 329 -5.39 2.28 13.36
N GLY A 330 -4.34 3.09 13.36
CA GLY A 330 -4.43 4.52 13.68
C GLY A 330 -5.31 5.27 12.68
N PHE A 331 -5.24 4.95 11.40
CA PHE A 331 -5.69 5.81 10.29
C PHE A 331 -7.05 5.42 9.69
N LYS A 332 -7.85 4.62 10.41
CA LYS A 332 -9.16 4.16 9.93
C LYS A 332 -10.12 5.28 9.56
N ASP A 333 -10.14 6.35 10.35
CA ASP A 333 -11.04 7.50 10.17
C ASP A 333 -10.36 8.69 9.45
N SER A 334 -9.12 8.51 8.97
CA SER A 334 -8.35 9.58 8.32
C SER A 334 -8.55 9.57 6.81
N SER A 335 -8.50 10.75 6.21
CA SER A 335 -8.55 10.95 4.76
C SER A 335 -7.20 10.68 4.10
N ILE A 336 -6.12 10.55 4.88
CA ILE A 336 -4.79 10.23 4.36
C ILE A 336 -4.80 8.89 3.61
N ARG A 337 -4.10 8.88 2.48
CA ARG A 337 -3.82 7.69 1.68
C ARG A 337 -2.36 7.30 1.83
N PHE A 338 -2.14 6.00 1.89
CA PHE A 338 -0.82 5.42 2.12
C PHE A 338 -0.38 4.63 0.91
N THR A 339 0.93 4.66 0.69
CA THR A 339 1.65 3.63 -0.07
C THR A 339 2.30 2.70 0.94
N TRP A 340 1.68 1.55 1.18
CA TRP A 340 2.20 0.54 2.10
C TRP A 340 3.31 -0.23 1.39
N LEU A 341 4.56 0.00 1.79
CA LEU A 341 5.71 -0.74 1.27
C LEU A 341 5.81 -2.04 2.03
N VAL A 342 5.21 -3.09 1.46
CA VAL A 342 5.05 -4.40 2.08
C VAL A 342 6.37 -5.15 2.14
N GLU A 343 6.61 -5.75 3.30
CA GLU A 343 7.69 -6.72 3.52
C GLU A 343 7.04 -8.01 4.06
N PRO A 344 7.22 -9.17 3.41
CA PRO A 344 6.70 -10.43 3.93
C PRO A 344 7.29 -10.73 5.31
N ARG A 345 6.51 -11.39 6.18
CA ARG A 345 7.01 -11.75 7.52
C ARG A 345 8.14 -12.77 7.42
N PRO A 346 9.27 -12.58 8.12
CA PRO A 346 10.31 -13.60 8.20
C PRO A 346 9.73 -14.87 8.84
N VAL A 347 10.18 -16.04 8.37
CA VAL A 347 9.77 -17.31 9.00
C VAL A 347 10.22 -17.32 10.44
N THR A 348 9.26 -17.33 11.35
CA THR A 348 9.57 -17.58 12.75
C THR A 348 10.11 -19.01 12.87
N GLN A 349 11.42 -19.16 13.14
CA GLN A 349 11.97 -20.48 13.45
C GLN A 349 11.26 -20.98 14.71
N MET A 350 10.32 -21.91 14.55
CA MET A 350 9.65 -22.51 15.69
C MET A 350 10.72 -23.18 16.55
N ASP A 351 10.88 -22.64 17.76
CA ASP A 351 11.87 -23.11 18.73
C ASP A 351 11.47 -24.51 19.19
N TRP A 352 11.89 -25.53 18.43
CA TRP A 352 11.50 -26.94 18.57
C TRP A 352 11.78 -27.50 19.97
N ILE A 353 12.65 -26.82 20.72
CA ILE A 353 12.97 -27.06 22.12
C ILE A 353 11.70 -27.03 22.97
N LEU A 354 10.78 -26.07 22.76
CA LEU A 354 9.55 -25.95 23.56
C LEU A 354 8.58 -27.13 23.35
N PRO A 355 8.20 -27.50 22.10
CA PRO A 355 7.42 -28.71 21.84
C PRO A 355 8.10 -29.99 22.37
N VAL A 356 9.42 -30.11 22.25
CA VAL A 356 10.16 -31.27 22.77
C VAL A 356 10.12 -31.32 24.29
N ILE A 357 10.34 -30.20 24.99
CA ILE A 357 10.21 -30.12 26.45
C ILE A 357 8.79 -30.49 26.88
N ALA A 358 7.77 -29.94 26.22
CA ALA A 358 6.38 -30.26 26.50
C ALA A 358 6.09 -31.76 26.33
N GLY A 359 6.60 -32.38 25.26
CA GLY A 359 6.51 -33.82 25.02
C GLY A 359 7.18 -34.65 26.12
N ILE A 360 8.39 -34.26 26.54
CA ILE A 360 9.13 -34.93 27.63
C ILE A 360 8.37 -34.81 28.95
N VAL A 361 7.89 -33.61 29.30
CA VAL A 361 7.12 -33.37 30.53
C VAL A 361 5.84 -34.20 30.53
N GLY A 362 5.14 -34.31 29.40
CA GLY A 362 3.96 -35.16 29.23
C GLY A 362 4.26 -36.64 29.47
N ILE A 363 5.37 -37.16 28.93
CA ILE A 363 5.78 -38.55 29.15
C ILE A 363 6.16 -38.79 30.62
N VAL A 364 6.93 -37.90 31.22
CA VAL A 364 7.38 -38.01 32.62
C VAL A 364 6.20 -37.96 33.59
N THR A 365 5.23 -37.07 33.37
CA THR A 365 4.03 -36.99 34.20
C THR A 365 3.20 -38.27 34.15
N ILE A 366 3.00 -38.87 32.97
CA ILE A 366 2.31 -40.16 32.84
C ILE A 366 3.05 -41.28 33.60
N ILE A 367 4.39 -41.32 33.50
CA ILE A 367 5.21 -42.31 34.22
C ILE A 367 5.11 -42.12 35.73
N GLN A 368 5.17 -40.87 36.22
CA GLN A 368 5.11 -40.56 37.64
C GLN A 368 3.71 -40.83 38.22
N MET A 369 2.63 -40.48 37.52
CA MET A 369 1.27 -40.85 37.92
C MET A 369 1.10 -42.37 38.01
N ARG A 370 1.61 -43.13 37.03
CA ARG A 370 1.58 -44.61 37.10
C ARG A 370 2.39 -45.17 38.26
N ARG A 371 3.53 -44.56 38.59
CA ARG A 371 4.33 -44.97 39.76
C ARG A 371 3.59 -44.70 41.07
N LEU A 372 3.02 -43.51 41.23
CA LEU A 372 2.21 -43.11 42.38
C LEU A 372 1.01 -44.03 42.60
N ILE A 373 0.22 -44.30 41.56
CA ILE A 373 -0.92 -45.24 41.64
C ILE A 373 -0.47 -46.65 42.07
N ARG A 374 0.73 -47.07 41.64
CA ARG A 374 1.26 -48.40 41.97
C ARG A 374 1.85 -48.47 43.38
N SER A 375 2.39 -47.37 43.90
CA SER A 375 2.84 -47.26 45.29
C SER A 375 1.67 -47.12 46.26
N ASP A 376 0.56 -46.52 45.82
CA ASP A 376 -0.67 -46.34 46.59
C ASP A 376 -1.58 -47.58 46.59
N ASN A 377 -1.12 -48.72 46.09
CA ASN A 377 -1.85 -49.97 46.25
C ASN A 377 -1.66 -50.43 47.70
N PRO A 378 -2.65 -50.28 48.61
CA PRO A 378 -2.48 -50.69 49.99
C PRO A 378 -2.22 -52.19 50.01
N SER A 379 -1.20 -52.61 50.75
CA SER A 379 -0.96 -54.04 50.97
C SER A 379 -2.23 -54.67 51.55
N ILE A 380 -2.56 -55.89 51.10
CA ILE A 380 -3.75 -56.64 51.54
C ILE A 380 -3.84 -56.76 53.09
N GLN A 381 -2.72 -56.58 53.80
CA GLN A 381 -2.68 -56.53 55.27
C GLN A 381 -3.37 -55.31 55.88
N LEU A 382 -3.42 -54.15 55.21
CA LEU A 382 -4.08 -52.95 55.74
C LEU A 382 -5.62 -53.08 55.70
N TYR A 383 -6.16 -53.80 54.72
CA TYR A 383 -7.58 -54.11 54.63
C TYR A 383 -8.02 -55.15 55.67
N ARG A 384 -7.16 -56.10 56.03
CA ARG A 384 -7.47 -57.12 57.04
C ARG A 384 -7.58 -56.53 58.46
N ASN A 385 -6.72 -55.57 58.80
CA ASN A 385 -6.71 -54.94 60.13
C ASN A 385 -7.85 -53.93 60.37
N MET A 386 -8.54 -53.44 59.34
CA MET A 386 -9.70 -52.55 59.52
C MET A 386 -11.04 -53.29 59.71
N PHE A 387 -11.09 -54.59 59.42
CA PHE A 387 -12.33 -55.38 59.48
C PHE A 387 -12.25 -56.57 60.46
N GLU A 388 -11.18 -56.72 61.23
CA GLU A 388 -11.05 -57.70 62.33
C GLU A 388 -11.24 -57.07 63.73
N SER A 389 -11.77 -55.84 63.82
CA SER A 389 -12.10 -55.18 65.10
C SER A 389 -13.60 -54.97 65.32
N GLU A 390 -14.42 -55.99 65.00
CA GLU A 390 -15.76 -56.15 65.58
C GLU A 390 -15.85 -57.44 66.40
#